data_AF-C4JWP6-F1
#
_entry.id   AF-C4JWP6-F1
#
_cell.length_a   1.000
_cell.length_b   1.000
_cell.length_c   1.000
_cell.angle_alpha   90.00
_cell.angle_beta   90.00
_cell.angle_gamma   90.00
#
_symmetry.space_group_name_H-M   'P 1'
#
loop_
_entity.id
_entity.type
_entity.pdbx_description
1 polymer ?
#
loop_
_entity_poly.entity_id
_entity_poly.type
_entity_poly.pdbx_seq_one_letter_code
_entity_poly.pdbx_strand_id
1 'polypeptide(L)'
;MDILNIDFQLKNDASLKRLKSGKKSQSVDESEAGFHFIAFVPAKGKVWKFDGLERQPQSLGNYDGGDWLGLAKPEIQSRMAEYEEDQIEFSILSLSKDPLDQYVSRLAFNVNRLIAIDEQLLKHQHHQDAVTSDDATIVGPDLSFGLTQEFLEHATLPEVDIEGYKTMSKEHLLELRKSFSTQQHQARAAVKEEMQAREADNAYAAKRRHDYGPAVQTWLQALLRQVDRCDMF
;
A
#
# COMPACT_ATOMS: atom_id res chain seq x y z
N MET A 1 26.22 17.11 12.16
CA MET A 1 25.73 18.35 11.51
C MET A 1 24.44 18.73 12.21
N ASP A 2 24.33 19.96 12.72
CA ASP A 2 23.18 20.42 13.49
C ASP A 2 21.95 20.64 12.61
N ILE A 3 20.91 19.83 12.81
CA ILE A 3 19.59 19.91 12.16
C ILE A 3 18.98 21.31 12.29
N LEU A 4 19.22 21.99 13.41
CA LEU A 4 18.70 23.35 13.67
C LEU A 4 19.27 24.42 12.75
N ASN A 5 20.48 24.21 12.22
CA ASN A 5 21.13 25.19 11.34
C ASN A 5 20.60 25.09 9.90
N ILE A 6 20.18 23.90 9.49
CA ILE A 6 19.53 23.63 8.19
C ILE A 6 18.14 24.28 8.17
N ASP A 7 17.36 24.13 9.26
CA ASP A 7 16.03 24.76 9.39
C ASP A 7 16.08 26.28 9.37
N PHE A 8 17.13 26.87 9.96
CA PHE A 8 17.31 28.33 9.97
C PHE A 8 17.63 28.88 8.58
N GLN A 9 18.39 28.13 7.78
CA GLN A 9 18.71 28.51 6.40
C GLN A 9 17.48 28.41 5.49
N LEU A 10 16.70 27.33 5.57
CA LEU A 10 15.45 27.15 4.80
C LEU A 10 14.39 28.23 5.12
N LYS A 11 14.25 28.63 6.39
CA LYS A 11 13.35 29.74 6.78
C LYS A 11 13.77 31.08 6.20
N ASN A 12 15.07 31.34 6.19
CA ASN A 12 15.60 32.56 5.58
C ASN A 12 15.37 32.52 4.06
N ASP A 13 15.60 31.40 3.38
CA ASP A 13 15.41 31.30 1.93
C ASP A 13 13.94 31.44 1.50
N ALA A 14 12.99 30.86 2.25
CA ALA A 14 11.56 31.05 2.03
C ALA A 14 11.13 32.52 2.25
N SER A 15 11.69 33.19 3.26
CA SER A 15 11.37 34.58 3.58
C SER A 15 12.04 35.58 2.63
N LEU A 16 13.26 35.29 2.14
CA LEU A 16 14.01 36.12 1.21
C LEU A 16 13.39 36.11 -0.20
N LYS A 17 12.78 34.99 -0.62
CA LYS A 17 12.01 34.93 -1.87
C LYS A 17 10.79 35.85 -1.86
N ARG A 18 10.11 35.99 -0.71
CA ARG A 18 8.99 36.95 -0.53
C ARG A 18 9.41 38.43 -0.68
N LEU A 19 10.69 38.74 -0.55
CA LEU A 19 11.22 40.12 -0.62
C LEU A 19 11.94 40.44 -1.94
N LYS A 20 12.24 39.45 -2.79
CA LYS A 20 13.09 39.61 -3.99
C LYS A 20 12.40 39.34 -5.33
N SER A 21 11.09 39.60 -5.48
CA SER A 21 10.40 39.49 -6.78
C SER A 21 10.79 40.56 -7.83
N GLY A 22 11.93 41.25 -7.68
CA GLY A 22 12.27 42.44 -8.46
C GLY A 22 13.66 42.53 -9.10
N LYS A 23 14.57 41.54 -8.95
CA LYS A 23 15.89 41.64 -9.60
C LYS A 23 16.52 40.29 -9.93
N LYS A 24 16.59 40.00 -11.23
CA LYS A 24 17.37 38.90 -11.82
C LYS A 24 18.86 39.11 -11.53
N SER A 25 19.48 38.18 -10.81
CA SER A 25 20.92 37.90 -10.91
C SER A 25 21.12 36.40 -10.92
N GLN A 26 21.66 35.89 -12.02
CA GLN A 26 22.14 34.52 -12.17
C GLN A 26 23.27 34.26 -11.18
N SER A 27 23.01 33.42 -10.19
CA SER A 27 24.03 32.60 -9.56
C SER A 27 23.48 31.18 -9.53
N VAL A 28 24.18 30.29 -10.21
CA VAL A 28 23.98 28.85 -10.15
C VAL A 28 24.42 28.43 -8.74
N ASP A 29 23.49 28.55 -7.80
CA ASP A 29 23.58 27.91 -6.50
C ASP A 29 22.46 26.88 -6.47
N GLU A 30 22.79 25.70 -5.96
CA GLU A 30 22.01 24.45 -5.95
C GLU A 30 20.70 24.60 -5.15
N SER A 31 19.80 25.45 -5.63
CA SER A 31 18.43 25.55 -5.13
C SER A 31 17.58 24.42 -5.71
N GLU A 32 18.04 23.18 -5.53
CA GLU A 32 17.13 22.05 -5.54
C GLU A 32 16.22 22.25 -4.33
N ALA A 33 15.10 22.93 -4.55
CA ALA A 33 14.14 23.24 -3.51
C ALA A 33 13.61 21.91 -2.97
N GLY A 34 14.21 21.42 -1.88
CA GLY A 34 13.82 20.16 -1.28
C GLY A 34 12.33 20.16 -0.93
N PHE A 35 11.66 19.05 -1.21
CA PHE A 35 10.26 18.88 -0.83
C PHE A 35 10.11 18.96 0.69
N HIS A 36 9.07 19.68 1.12
CA HIS A 36 8.71 19.82 2.51
C HIS A 36 7.48 18.96 2.84
N PHE A 37 7.53 18.22 3.95
CA PHE A 37 6.45 17.32 4.37
C PHE A 37 5.57 17.96 5.44
N ILE A 38 4.25 17.86 5.24
CA ILE A 38 3.23 18.26 6.19
C ILE A 38 2.35 17.05 6.44
N ALA A 39 2.17 16.68 7.71
CA ALA A 39 1.32 15.57 8.11
C ALA A 39 0.03 16.08 8.76
N PHE A 40 -1.09 15.50 8.34
CA PHE A 40 -2.39 15.71 8.97
C PHE A 40 -2.78 14.45 9.74
N VAL A 41 -3.04 14.58 11.04
CA VAL A 41 -3.25 13.42 11.91
C VAL A 41 -4.45 13.65 12.85
N PRO A 42 -5.46 12.78 12.84
CA PRO A 42 -6.50 12.77 13.86
C PRO A 42 -5.96 12.16 15.16
N ALA A 43 -5.92 12.94 16.25
CA ALA A 43 -5.46 12.48 17.56
C ALA A 43 -6.18 13.21 18.71
N LYS A 44 -6.53 12.45 19.76
CA LYS A 44 -7.20 12.97 20.97
C LYS A 44 -8.47 13.79 20.67
N GLY A 45 -9.29 13.33 19.73
CA GLY A 45 -10.55 14.00 19.33
C GLY A 45 -10.37 15.28 18.53
N LYS A 46 -9.14 15.58 18.06
CA LYS A 46 -8.84 16.74 17.22
C LYS A 46 -8.03 16.36 15.99
N VAL A 47 -8.11 17.18 14.95
CA VAL A 47 -7.24 17.08 13.79
C VAL A 47 -6.06 18.02 13.98
N TRP A 48 -4.86 17.49 13.77
CA TRP A 48 -3.61 18.20 13.93
C TRP A 48 -2.89 18.31 12.60
N LYS A 49 -2.34 19.49 12.32
CA LYS A 49 -1.38 19.75 11.25
C LYS A 49 0.02 19.80 11.87
N PHE A 50 0.90 18.95 11.38
CA PHE A 50 2.31 18.90 11.71
C PHE A 50 3.12 19.37 10.49
N ASP A 51 3.58 20.62 10.54
CA ASP A 51 4.45 21.21 9.54
C ASP A 51 5.86 21.30 10.15
N GLY A 52 6.84 20.65 9.52
CA GLY A 52 8.23 20.61 10.00
C GLY A 52 8.95 21.98 9.99
N LEU A 53 8.42 23.00 9.31
CA LEU A 53 8.94 24.36 9.37
C LEU A 53 8.30 25.17 10.51
N GLU A 54 7.22 24.69 11.10
CA GLU A 54 6.54 25.35 12.21
C GLU A 54 7.09 24.89 13.57
N ARG A 55 7.07 25.79 14.56
CA ARG A 55 7.62 25.51 15.90
C ARG A 55 6.75 24.54 16.71
N GLN A 56 5.45 24.51 16.45
CA GLN A 56 4.48 23.74 17.22
C GLN A 56 3.37 23.20 16.32
N PRO A 57 2.77 22.04 16.65
CA PRO A 57 1.62 21.51 15.93
C PRO A 57 0.43 22.48 15.96
N GLN A 58 -0.29 22.58 14.84
CA GLN A 58 -1.51 23.39 14.76
C GLN A 58 -2.74 22.51 14.87
N SER A 59 -3.71 22.93 15.69
CA SER A 59 -5.00 22.25 15.79
C SER A 59 -5.97 22.84 14.76
N LEU A 60 -6.52 21.99 13.90
CA LEU A 60 -7.49 22.38 12.86
C LEU A 60 -8.94 22.36 13.37
N GLY A 61 -9.19 21.65 14.48
CA GLY A 61 -10.52 21.55 15.08
C GLY A 61 -10.77 20.22 15.75
N ASN A 62 -11.93 20.10 16.40
CA ASN A 62 -12.42 18.84 16.96
C ASN A 62 -13.07 18.01 15.85
N TYR A 63 -13.01 16.68 15.97
CA TYR A 63 -13.77 15.77 15.11
C TYR A 63 -14.47 14.71 15.98
N ASP A 64 -15.77 14.52 15.77
CA ASP A 64 -16.59 13.62 16.60
C ASP A 64 -16.58 12.19 16.04
N GLY A 65 -15.39 11.60 15.88
CA GLY A 65 -15.22 10.23 15.41
C GLY A 65 -15.67 9.96 13.96
N GLY A 66 -16.17 10.99 13.26
CA GLY A 66 -16.55 10.95 11.85
C GLY A 66 -15.40 11.26 10.89
N ASP A 67 -15.75 11.75 9.70
CA ASP A 67 -14.79 12.08 8.65
C ASP A 67 -13.94 13.32 8.99
N TRP A 68 -12.73 13.05 9.49
CA TRP A 68 -11.74 14.10 9.79
C TRP A 68 -11.13 14.74 8.53
N LEU A 69 -11.27 14.11 7.36
CA LEU A 69 -10.76 14.62 6.10
C LEU A 69 -11.47 15.91 5.69
N GLY A 70 -12.72 16.11 6.13
CA GLY A 70 -13.44 17.37 5.93
C GLY A 70 -12.72 18.59 6.50
N LEU A 71 -11.90 18.43 7.54
CA LEU A 71 -11.07 19.50 8.12
C LEU A 71 -9.72 19.65 7.43
N ALA A 72 -9.10 18.53 7.00
CA ALA A 72 -7.78 18.56 6.37
C ALA A 72 -7.82 18.98 4.88
N LYS A 73 -8.86 18.57 4.14
CA LYS A 73 -9.03 18.88 2.72
C LYS A 73 -8.99 20.37 2.39
N PRO A 74 -9.75 21.27 3.06
CA PRO A 74 -9.71 22.69 2.75
C PRO A 74 -8.33 23.31 3.02
N GLU A 75 -7.61 22.85 4.05
CA GLU A 75 -6.24 23.29 4.33
C GLU A 75 -5.27 22.90 3.21
N ILE A 76 -5.36 21.65 2.74
CA ILE A 76 -4.54 21.16 1.62
C ILE A 76 -4.86 21.96 0.34
N GLN A 77 -6.15 22.17 0.04
CA GLN A 77 -6.58 22.92 -1.13
C GLN A 77 -6.16 24.40 -1.07
N SER A 78 -6.29 25.04 0.09
CA SER A 78 -5.81 26.41 0.30
C SER A 78 -4.31 26.50 0.04
N ARG A 79 -3.54 25.55 0.57
CA ARG A 79 -2.09 25.53 0.37
C ARG A 79 -1.71 25.27 -1.07
N MET A 80 -2.43 24.41 -1.79
CA MET A 80 -2.19 24.21 -3.24
C MET A 80 -2.52 25.46 -4.06
N ALA A 81 -3.54 26.23 -3.66
CA ALA A 81 -3.95 27.46 -4.34
C ALA A 81 -3.01 28.65 -4.11
N GLU A 82 -2.16 28.61 -3.09
CA GLU A 82 -1.16 29.65 -2.80
C GLU A 82 0.02 29.67 -3.79
N TYR A 83 0.22 28.59 -4.56
CA TYR A 83 1.30 28.49 -5.54
C TYR A 83 0.79 28.82 -6.96
N GLU A 84 1.64 29.50 -7.75
CA GLU A 84 1.34 29.86 -9.14
C GLU A 84 1.17 28.61 -10.03
N GLU A 85 0.36 28.71 -11.09
CA GLU A 85 -0.04 27.62 -11.99
C GLU A 85 1.11 26.84 -12.64
N ASP A 86 2.35 27.34 -12.58
CA ASP A 86 3.55 26.70 -13.16
C ASP A 86 4.50 26.05 -12.11
N GLN A 87 4.16 26.02 -10.81
CA GLN A 87 4.98 25.41 -9.73
C GLN A 87 4.32 24.18 -9.08
N ILE A 88 3.76 23.27 -9.89
CA ILE A 88 2.87 22.19 -9.41
C ILE A 88 3.61 20.86 -9.20
N GLU A 89 4.55 20.80 -8.27
CA GLU A 89 5.11 19.51 -7.81
C GLU A 89 4.64 19.21 -6.38
N PHE A 90 3.43 18.68 -6.24
CA PHE A 90 2.89 18.19 -4.96
C PHE A 90 2.76 16.68 -4.96
N SER A 91 3.11 16.06 -3.84
CA SER A 91 2.83 14.64 -3.58
C SER A 91 1.93 14.52 -2.36
N ILE A 92 0.81 13.82 -2.50
CA ILE A 92 -0.10 13.50 -1.41
C ILE A 92 -0.02 12.00 -1.18
N LEU A 93 0.32 11.62 0.05
CA LEU A 93 0.41 10.24 0.49
C LEU A 93 -0.53 10.03 1.68
N SER A 94 -1.11 8.83 1.76
CA SER A 94 -1.94 8.42 2.90
C SER A 94 -1.35 7.19 3.57
N LEU A 95 -1.35 7.18 4.91
CA LEU A 95 -1.03 6.00 5.69
C LEU A 95 -2.32 5.21 5.96
N SER A 96 -2.49 4.08 5.29
CA SER A 96 -3.61 3.17 5.46
C SER A 96 -3.19 1.87 6.14
N LYS A 97 -4.18 1.08 6.57
CA LYS A 97 -3.92 -0.32 6.97
C LYS A 97 -3.42 -1.11 5.76
N ASP A 98 -2.66 -2.17 6.04
CA ASP A 98 -2.20 -3.09 5.00
C ASP A 98 -3.43 -3.75 4.35
N PRO A 99 -3.66 -3.56 3.04
CA PRO A 99 -4.78 -4.19 2.34
C PRO A 99 -4.63 -5.71 2.26
N LEU A 100 -3.39 -6.23 2.28
CA LEU A 100 -3.11 -7.66 2.20
C LEU A 100 -3.73 -8.40 3.38
N ASP A 101 -3.59 -7.87 4.61
CA ASP A 101 -4.17 -8.47 5.81
C ASP A 101 -5.69 -8.65 5.70
N GLN A 102 -6.37 -7.67 5.09
CA GLN A 102 -7.81 -7.73 4.86
C GLN A 102 -8.17 -8.82 3.83
N TYR A 103 -7.42 -8.92 2.74
CA TYR A 103 -7.64 -9.93 1.71
C TYR A 103 -7.37 -11.35 2.24
N VAL A 104 -6.29 -11.54 3.00
CA VAL A 104 -5.94 -12.81 3.64
C VAL A 104 -6.99 -13.20 4.68
N SER A 105 -7.46 -12.25 5.50
CA SER A 105 -8.54 -12.50 6.46
C SER A 105 -9.83 -12.93 5.77
N ARG A 106 -10.18 -12.30 4.64
CA ARG A 106 -11.35 -12.69 3.83
C ARG A 106 -11.17 -14.08 3.22
N LEU A 107 -9.97 -14.41 2.75
CA LEU A 107 -9.64 -15.75 2.24
C LEU A 107 -9.77 -16.80 3.35
N ALA A 108 -9.22 -16.54 4.54
CA ALA A 108 -9.31 -17.42 5.71
C ALA A 108 -10.77 -17.72 6.09
N PHE A 109 -11.61 -16.70 6.09
CA PHE A 109 -13.04 -16.86 6.36
C PHE A 109 -13.73 -17.76 5.31
N ASN A 110 -13.39 -17.58 4.04
CA ASN A 110 -13.92 -18.44 2.96
C ASN A 110 -13.43 -19.89 3.10
N VAL A 111 -12.15 -20.10 3.43
CA VAL A 111 -11.56 -21.44 3.68
C VAL A 111 -12.30 -22.13 4.83
N ASN A 112 -12.52 -21.45 5.96
CA ASN A 112 -13.25 -22.03 7.09
C ASN A 112 -14.69 -22.41 6.71
N ARG A 113 -15.37 -21.60 5.88
CA ARG A 113 -16.71 -21.96 5.36
C ARG A 113 -16.68 -23.22 4.52
N LEU A 114 -15.69 -23.37 3.65
CA LEU A 114 -15.52 -24.56 2.82
C LEU A 114 -15.23 -25.80 3.68
N ILE A 115 -14.35 -25.69 4.67
CA ILE A 115 -14.08 -26.77 5.64
C ILE A 115 -15.38 -27.20 6.34
N ALA A 116 -16.15 -26.25 6.86
CA ALA A 116 -17.40 -26.56 7.56
C ALA A 116 -18.44 -27.23 6.65
N ILE A 117 -18.57 -26.80 5.39
CA ILE A 117 -19.46 -27.41 4.40
C ILE A 117 -18.99 -28.81 4.01
N ASP A 118 -17.69 -28.99 3.77
CA ASP A 118 -17.11 -30.28 3.43
C ASP A 118 -17.28 -31.29 4.58
N GLU A 119 -17.16 -30.85 5.84
CA GLU A 119 -17.50 -31.67 7.00
C GLU A 119 -18.97 -32.10 7.05
N GLN A 120 -19.91 -31.22 6.71
CA GLN A 120 -21.34 -31.59 6.65
C GLN A 120 -21.62 -32.54 5.47
N LEU A 121 -21.03 -32.28 4.30
CA LEU A 121 -21.15 -33.15 3.14
C LEU A 121 -20.62 -34.55 3.44
N LEU A 122 -19.50 -34.67 4.17
CA LEU A 122 -18.94 -35.94 4.60
C LEU A 122 -19.91 -36.70 5.53
N LYS A 123 -20.59 -36.01 6.46
CA LYS A 123 -21.62 -36.62 7.33
C LYS A 123 -22.83 -37.11 6.56
N HIS A 124 -23.18 -36.46 5.45
CA HIS A 124 -24.27 -36.88 4.56
C HIS A 124 -23.86 -38.00 3.58
N GLN A 125 -22.56 -38.27 3.40
CA GLN A 125 -22.05 -39.28 2.47
C GLN A 125 -21.73 -40.61 3.17
N HIS A 126 -22.76 -41.39 3.48
CA HIS A 126 -22.62 -42.85 3.46
C HIS A 126 -22.84 -43.33 2.02
N HIS A 127 -21.80 -43.92 1.41
CA HIS A 127 -21.74 -44.54 0.07
C HIS A 127 -21.59 -43.62 -1.18
N GLN A 128 -20.37 -43.67 -1.73
CA GLN A 128 -20.07 -43.86 -3.17
C GLN A 128 -20.23 -42.72 -4.19
N ASP A 129 -20.12 -41.45 -3.81
CA ASP A 129 -19.76 -40.42 -4.81
C ASP A 129 -18.56 -39.64 -4.34
N ALA A 130 -17.40 -39.91 -4.95
CA ALA A 130 -16.25 -39.03 -4.80
C ALA A 130 -16.67 -37.65 -5.31
N VAL A 131 -16.88 -36.71 -4.37
CA VAL A 131 -16.94 -35.29 -4.69
C VAL A 131 -15.66 -35.02 -5.45
N THR A 132 -15.79 -34.64 -6.72
CA THR A 132 -14.66 -34.12 -7.49
C THR A 132 -14.17 -32.91 -6.71
N SER A 133 -13.14 -33.13 -5.90
CA SER A 133 -12.38 -32.06 -5.30
C SER A 133 -11.88 -31.26 -6.50
N ASP A 134 -12.45 -30.08 -6.72
CA ASP A 134 -11.84 -29.09 -7.59
C ASP A 134 -10.44 -28.89 -7.01
N ASP A 135 -9.43 -29.46 -7.70
CA ASP A 135 -8.01 -29.52 -7.34
C ASP A 135 -7.42 -28.12 -7.07
N ALA A 136 -8.17 -27.09 -7.42
CA ALA A 136 -7.83 -25.70 -7.20
C ALA A 136 -8.33 -25.13 -5.85
N THR A 137 -9.18 -25.79 -5.06
CA THR A 137 -9.70 -25.22 -3.81
C THR A 137 -8.76 -25.43 -2.62
N ILE A 138 -8.46 -24.35 -1.90
CA ILE A 138 -7.61 -24.38 -0.70
C ILE A 138 -8.50 -24.73 0.50
N VAL A 139 -8.18 -25.80 1.22
CA VAL A 139 -8.94 -26.28 2.39
C VAL A 139 -8.07 -26.29 3.66
N GLY A 140 -6.97 -25.53 3.64
CA GLY A 140 -6.01 -25.49 4.74
C GLY A 140 -5.07 -24.28 4.66
N PRO A 141 -4.08 -24.19 5.56
CA PRO A 141 -3.10 -23.11 5.52
C PRO A 141 -2.25 -23.19 4.25
N ASP A 142 -2.05 -22.05 3.59
CA ASP A 142 -1.23 -21.93 2.37
C ASP A 142 -0.36 -20.69 2.46
N LEU A 143 0.92 -20.90 2.75
CA LEU A 143 1.92 -19.85 2.89
C LEU A 143 2.12 -19.06 1.59
N SER A 144 1.78 -19.62 0.42
CA SER A 144 1.86 -18.94 -0.87
C SER A 144 0.97 -17.70 -0.94
N PHE A 145 -0.12 -17.70 -0.15
CA PHE A 145 -1.06 -16.59 -0.03
C PHE A 145 -0.95 -15.86 1.32
N GLY A 146 0.10 -16.13 2.11
CA GLY A 146 0.23 -15.58 3.47
C GLY A 146 -0.82 -16.10 4.46
N LEU A 147 -1.53 -17.19 4.12
CA LEU A 147 -2.57 -17.77 4.95
C LEU A 147 -1.92 -18.62 6.05
N THR A 148 -1.73 -18.03 7.23
CA THR A 148 -1.23 -18.73 8.42
C THR A 148 -2.35 -19.38 9.21
N GLN A 149 -1.98 -20.28 10.13
CA GLN A 149 -2.93 -20.90 11.06
C GLN A 149 -3.62 -19.85 11.94
N GLU A 150 -2.93 -18.79 12.34
CA GLU A 150 -3.48 -17.70 13.15
C GLU A 150 -4.64 -16.99 12.44
N PHE A 151 -4.51 -16.73 11.14
CA PHE A 151 -5.60 -16.14 10.35
C PHE A 151 -6.82 -17.06 10.28
N LEU A 152 -6.61 -18.38 10.20
CA LEU A 152 -7.71 -19.35 10.22
C LEU A 152 -8.38 -19.41 11.59
N GLU A 153 -7.62 -19.36 12.69
CA GLU A 153 -8.15 -19.35 14.05
C GLU A 153 -8.94 -18.06 14.35
N HIS A 154 -8.47 -16.91 13.86
CA HIS A 154 -9.18 -15.64 14.01
C HIS A 154 -10.43 -15.52 13.14
N ALA A 155 -10.49 -16.22 12.00
CA ALA A 155 -11.62 -16.18 11.08
C ALA A 155 -12.77 -17.13 11.52
N THR A 156 -13.25 -16.99 12.75
CA THR A 156 -14.35 -17.82 13.28
C THR A 156 -15.65 -17.56 12.52
N LEU A 157 -16.34 -18.63 12.14
CA LEU A 157 -17.64 -18.55 11.48
C LEU A 157 -18.74 -18.16 12.49
N PRO A 158 -19.70 -17.31 12.11
CA PRO A 158 -20.91 -17.08 12.90
C PRO A 158 -21.66 -18.40 13.13
N GLU A 159 -22.15 -18.63 14.35
CA GLU A 159 -22.92 -19.85 14.70
C GLU A 159 -24.15 -20.03 13.81
N VAL A 160 -24.76 -18.93 13.37
CA VAL A 160 -25.90 -18.91 12.43
C VAL A 160 -25.56 -19.61 11.11
N ASP A 161 -24.36 -19.39 10.58
CA ASP A 161 -23.91 -20.03 9.33
C ASP A 161 -23.72 -21.53 9.55
N ILE A 162 -23.14 -21.92 10.70
CA ILE A 162 -22.89 -23.32 11.06
C ILE A 162 -24.19 -24.10 11.24
N GLU A 163 -25.20 -23.51 11.88
CA GLU A 163 -26.52 -24.11 12.05
C GLU A 163 -27.29 -24.19 10.72
N GLY A 164 -27.17 -23.16 9.89
CA GLY A 164 -27.68 -23.16 8.52
C GLY A 164 -27.17 -24.38 7.75
N TYR A 165 -25.85 -24.62 7.74
CA TYR A 165 -25.27 -25.74 7.00
C TYR A 165 -25.74 -27.13 7.50
N LYS A 166 -26.09 -27.28 8.78
CA LYS A 166 -26.61 -28.55 9.35
C LYS A 166 -28.04 -28.87 8.92
N THR A 167 -28.85 -27.86 8.60
CA THR A 167 -30.28 -28.01 8.30
C THR A 167 -30.58 -28.12 6.81
N MET A 168 -29.60 -27.81 5.95
CA MET A 168 -29.76 -27.78 4.50
C MET A 168 -29.63 -29.16 3.84
N SER A 169 -30.28 -29.32 2.68
CA SER A 169 -30.17 -30.55 1.87
C SER A 169 -28.81 -30.63 1.15
N LYS A 170 -28.38 -31.85 0.82
CA LYS A 170 -27.11 -32.15 0.13
C LYS A 170 -26.95 -31.35 -1.18
N GLU A 171 -28.02 -31.18 -1.96
CA GLU A 171 -27.99 -30.44 -3.23
C GLU A 171 -27.63 -28.97 -3.03
N HIS A 172 -28.26 -28.32 -2.05
CA HIS A 172 -27.96 -26.93 -1.71
C HIS A 172 -26.55 -26.77 -1.14
N LEU A 173 -26.04 -27.74 -0.36
CA LEU A 173 -24.66 -27.73 0.13
C LEU A 173 -23.64 -27.81 -1.02
N LEU A 174 -23.91 -28.61 -2.06
CA LEU A 174 -23.05 -28.68 -3.25
C LEU A 174 -23.06 -27.39 -4.06
N GLU A 175 -24.23 -26.77 -4.24
CA GLU A 175 -24.35 -25.47 -4.90
C GLU A 175 -23.58 -24.38 -4.13
N LEU A 176 -23.73 -24.38 -2.81
CA LEU A 176 -23.05 -23.43 -1.94
C LEU A 176 -21.53 -23.62 -1.95
N ARG A 177 -21.06 -24.88 -1.95
CA ARG A 177 -19.64 -25.22 -2.12
C ARG A 177 -19.09 -24.67 -3.45
N LYS A 178 -19.83 -24.83 -4.55
CA LYS A 178 -19.44 -24.30 -5.87
C LYS A 178 -19.36 -22.77 -5.87
N SER A 179 -20.32 -22.10 -5.23
CA SER A 179 -20.32 -20.65 -5.05
C SER A 179 -19.11 -20.18 -4.23
N PHE A 180 -18.83 -20.83 -3.10
CA PHE A 180 -17.69 -20.48 -2.27
C PHE A 180 -16.34 -20.80 -2.91
N SER A 181 -16.23 -21.87 -3.71
CA SER A 181 -15.06 -22.17 -4.55
C SER A 181 -14.79 -21.02 -5.54
N THR A 182 -15.83 -20.52 -6.20
CA THR A 182 -15.72 -19.38 -7.12
C THR A 182 -15.29 -18.11 -6.38
N GLN A 183 -15.87 -17.84 -5.20
CA GLN A 183 -15.47 -16.72 -4.35
C GLN A 183 -14.03 -16.86 -3.85
N GLN A 184 -13.58 -18.08 -3.55
CA GLN A 184 -12.21 -18.36 -3.14
C GLN A 184 -11.24 -18.03 -4.27
N HIS A 185 -11.56 -18.44 -5.50
CA HIS A 185 -10.75 -18.13 -6.67
C HIS A 185 -10.58 -16.62 -6.86
N GLN A 186 -11.67 -15.85 -6.72
CA GLN A 186 -11.62 -14.39 -6.77
C GLN A 186 -10.78 -13.79 -5.64
N ALA A 187 -10.94 -14.27 -4.40
CA ALA A 187 -10.15 -13.81 -3.27
C ALA A 187 -8.65 -14.11 -3.44
N ARG A 188 -8.30 -15.30 -3.94
CA ARG A 188 -6.92 -15.68 -4.25
C ARG A 188 -6.31 -14.83 -5.35
N ALA A 189 -7.09 -14.51 -6.39
CA ALA A 189 -6.66 -13.59 -7.45
C ALA A 189 -6.33 -12.21 -6.88
N ALA A 190 -7.19 -11.67 -6.00
CA ALA A 190 -6.96 -10.38 -5.34
C ALA A 190 -5.70 -10.39 -4.44
N VAL A 191 -5.50 -11.44 -3.63
CA VAL A 191 -4.28 -11.59 -2.82
C VAL A 191 -3.03 -11.63 -3.71
N LYS A 192 -3.07 -12.42 -4.79
CA LYS A 192 -1.94 -12.56 -5.71
C LYS A 192 -1.61 -11.23 -6.41
N GLU A 193 -2.62 -10.49 -6.83
CA GLU A 193 -2.46 -9.17 -7.46
C GLU A 193 -1.78 -8.18 -6.49
N GLU A 194 -2.24 -8.13 -5.24
CA GLU A 194 -1.64 -7.28 -4.20
C GLU A 194 -0.19 -7.67 -3.89
N MET A 195 0.12 -8.97 -3.80
CA MET A 195 1.49 -9.46 -3.61
C MET A 195 2.39 -9.07 -4.78
N GLN A 196 1.90 -9.17 -6.02
CA GLN A 196 2.65 -8.79 -7.21
C GLN A 196 2.90 -7.28 -7.27
N ALA A 197 1.92 -6.45 -6.87
CA ALA A 197 2.09 -5.01 -6.76
C ALA A 197 3.19 -4.66 -5.73
N ARG A 198 3.14 -5.28 -4.54
CA ARG A 198 4.17 -5.15 -3.50
C ARG A 198 5.56 -5.52 -3.99
N GLU A 199 5.67 -6.65 -4.71
CA GLU A 199 6.94 -7.11 -5.26
C GLU A 199 7.48 -6.16 -6.34
N ALA A 200 6.62 -5.64 -7.21
CA ALA A 200 6.99 -4.65 -8.21
C ALA A 200 7.52 -3.36 -7.57
N ASP A 201 6.86 -2.87 -6.52
CA ASP A 201 7.30 -1.69 -5.76
C ASP A 201 8.64 -1.93 -5.05
N ASN A 202 8.81 -3.10 -4.42
CA ASN A 202 10.07 -3.50 -3.79
C ASN A 202 11.21 -3.60 -4.81
N ALA A 203 10.94 -4.19 -5.98
CA ALA A 203 11.92 -4.29 -7.07
C ALA A 203 12.28 -2.91 -7.62
N TYR A 204 11.30 -2.01 -7.76
CA TYR A 204 11.53 -0.62 -8.13
C TYR A 204 12.42 0.10 -7.10
N ALA A 205 12.12 -0.04 -5.81
CA ALA A 205 12.92 0.53 -4.73
C ALA A 205 14.35 -0.06 -4.71
N ALA A 206 14.51 -1.36 -4.95
CA ALA A 206 15.81 -2.02 -5.00
C ALA A 206 16.68 -1.48 -6.16
N LYS A 207 16.08 -1.30 -7.35
CA LYS A 207 16.75 -0.65 -8.49
C LYS A 207 17.22 0.76 -8.14
N ARG A 208 16.39 1.54 -7.46
CA ARG A 208 16.71 2.92 -7.09
C ARG A 208 17.83 3.04 -6.04
N ARG A 209 18.04 2.00 -5.23
CA ARG A 209 19.12 1.90 -4.26
C ARG A 209 20.40 1.29 -4.84
N HIS A 210 20.36 0.80 -6.08
CA HIS A 210 21.52 0.16 -6.70
C HIS A 210 22.54 1.20 -7.15
N ASP A 211 23.81 0.98 -6.81
CA ASP A 211 24.90 1.81 -7.31
C ASP A 211 25.28 1.39 -8.74
N TYR A 212 24.91 2.22 -9.71
CA TYR A 212 25.23 2.02 -11.12
C TYR A 212 26.65 2.48 -11.52
N GLY A 213 27.41 3.10 -10.61
CA GLY A 213 28.75 3.62 -10.88
C GLY A 213 29.71 2.61 -11.51
N PRO A 214 29.89 1.41 -10.92
CA PRO A 214 30.75 0.37 -11.49
C PRO A 214 30.31 -0.11 -12.88
N ALA A 215 29.00 -0.19 -13.11
CA ALA A 215 28.44 -0.61 -14.40
C ALA A 215 28.74 0.41 -15.50
N VAL A 216 28.53 1.70 -15.21
CA VAL A 216 28.84 2.80 -16.14
C VAL A 216 30.34 2.84 -16.45
N GLN A 217 31.20 2.71 -15.44
CA GLN A 217 32.65 2.71 -15.65
C GLN A 217 33.11 1.55 -16.53
N THR A 218 32.61 0.34 -16.27
CA THR A 218 32.92 -0.85 -17.06
C THR A 218 32.44 -0.69 -18.51
N TRP A 219 31.25 -0.14 -18.70
CA TRP A 219 30.69 0.11 -20.03
C TRP A 219 31.52 1.14 -20.80
N LEU A 220 31.93 2.23 -20.14
CA LEU A 220 32.78 3.25 -20.74
C LEU A 220 34.17 2.69 -21.12
N GLN A 221 34.77 1.85 -20.27
CA GLN A 221 36.02 1.15 -20.59
C GLN A 221 35.87 0.20 -21.78
N ALA A 222 34.73 -0.49 -21.91
CA ALA A 222 34.46 -1.37 -23.03
C ALA A 222 34.32 -0.59 -24.35
N LEU A 223 33.65 0.58 -24.31
CA LEU A 223 33.51 1.47 -25.46
C LEU A 223 34.87 2.04 -25.90
N LEU A 224 35.71 2.50 -24.98
CA LEU A 224 37.05 2.98 -25.30
C LEU A 224 37.89 1.91 -26.01
N ARG A 225 37.85 0.66 -25.52
CA ARG A 225 38.54 -0.48 -26.15
C ARG A 225 38.02 -0.85 -27.54
N GLN A 226 36.80 -0.46 -27.90
CA GLN A 226 36.25 -0.65 -29.25
C GLN A 226 36.67 0.47 -30.21
N VAL A 227 36.70 1.72 -29.73
CA VAL A 227 37.16 2.86 -30.52
C VAL A 227 38.63 2.70 -30.92
N ASP A 228 39.50 2.31 -29.97
CA ASP A 228 40.92 2.00 -30.26
C ASP A 228 41.10 0.86 -31.29
N ARG A 229 40.07 0.02 -31.47
CA ARG A 229 40.07 -1.09 -32.42
C ARG A 229 39.55 -0.69 -33.80
N CYS A 230 38.78 0.40 -33.91
CA CYS A 230 38.30 0.96 -35.17
C CYS A 230 39.29 1.94 -35.81
N ASP A 231 40.09 2.65 -35.00
CA ASP A 231 41.12 3.59 -35.51
C ASP A 231 42.41 2.90 -36.01
N MET A 232 42.49 1.57 -35.91
CA MET A 232 43.61 0.75 -36.39
C MET A 232 43.38 0.07 -37.75
N PHE A 233 42.35 0.47 -38.50
CA PHE A 233 42.08 0.00 -39.88
C PHE A 233 41.96 1.15 -40.88
#